data_AF-A0A0L0S875-F1
#
_entry.id   AF-A0A0L0S875-F1
#
_cell.length_a   1.000
_cell.length_b   1.000
_cell.length_c   1.000
_cell.angle_alpha   90.00
_cell.angle_beta   90.00
_cell.angle_gamma   90.00
#
_symmetry.space_group_name_H-M   'P 1'
#
loop_
_entity.id
_entity.type
_entity.pdbx_description
1 polymer ?
#
loop_
_entity_poly.entity_id
_entity_poly.type
_entity_poly.pdbx_seq_one_letter_code
_entity_poly.pdbx_strand_id
1 'polypeptide(L)'
;MPTPEEQRAQVVRLLADETLDQPSLIDDLIPRVRGYSGSDLKNVCVAAALAAVRELAAESKTTAAAESTTTPASATSDATVTASTTPAPRVLKWSHFLTALNEVRPSVSDDMGSLIRLREFAAETERGAKGQRQFGFAPILSEVARNAAAKPVAE
;
A
#
# COMPACT_ATOMS: atom_id res chain seq x y z
N MET A 1 -7.17 -12.46 6.72
CA MET A 1 -6.12 -12.22 5.70
C MET A 1 -6.76 -12.36 4.35
N PRO A 2 -6.45 -11.49 3.38
CA PRO A 2 -7.06 -11.55 2.05
C PRO A 2 -6.79 -12.89 1.40
N THR A 3 -7.77 -13.42 0.66
CA THR A 3 -7.58 -14.67 -0.09
C THR A 3 -6.64 -14.46 -1.27
N PRO A 4 -5.95 -15.51 -1.77
CA PRO A 4 -5.11 -15.38 -2.97
C PRO A 4 -5.88 -14.83 -4.18
N GLU A 5 -7.17 -15.14 -4.29
CA GLU A 5 -8.04 -14.64 -5.35
C GLU A 5 -8.33 -13.13 -5.21
N GLU A 6 -8.58 -12.65 -3.98
CA GLU A 6 -8.73 -11.22 -3.70
C GLU A 6 -7.43 -10.46 -3.99
N GLN A 7 -6.28 -11.01 -3.61
CA GLN A 7 -4.97 -10.43 -3.92
C GLN A 7 -4.76 -10.34 -5.43
N ARG A 8 -5.13 -11.40 -6.18
CA ARG A 8 -5.08 -11.42 -7.64
C ARG A 8 -5.96 -10.32 -8.25
N ALA A 9 -7.21 -10.22 -7.84
CA ALA A 9 -8.12 -9.19 -8.31
C ALA A 9 -7.58 -7.78 -8.03
N GLN A 10 -6.95 -7.58 -6.87
CA GLN A 10 -6.35 -6.31 -6.51
C GLN A 10 -5.13 -5.97 -7.37
N VAL A 11 -4.22 -6.92 -7.60
CA VAL A 11 -3.04 -6.72 -8.47
C VAL A 11 -3.48 -6.42 -9.90
N VAL A 12 -4.45 -7.17 -10.44
CA VAL A 12 -5.01 -6.91 -11.77
C VAL A 12 -5.57 -5.49 -11.88
N ARG A 13 -6.32 -5.04 -10.86
CA ARG A 13 -6.85 -3.67 -10.82
C ARG A 13 -5.74 -2.62 -10.77
N LEU A 14 -4.66 -2.87 -10.04
CA LEU A 14 -3.54 -1.92 -9.91
C LEU A 14 -2.70 -1.81 -11.19
N LEU A 15 -2.64 -2.89 -11.98
CA LEU A 15 -1.88 -2.97 -13.22
C LEU A 15 -2.75 -2.82 -14.47
N ALA A 16 -4.00 -2.33 -14.33
CA ALA A 16 -4.96 -2.25 -15.43
C ALA A 16 -4.47 -1.37 -16.60
N ASP A 17 -3.67 -0.34 -16.30
CA ASP A 17 -3.13 0.60 -17.28
C ASP A 17 -1.68 0.26 -17.72
N GLU A 18 -1.12 -0.87 -17.26
CA GLU A 18 0.26 -1.27 -17.54
C GLU A 18 0.32 -2.45 -18.53
N THR A 19 1.39 -2.52 -19.32
CA THR A 19 1.62 -3.62 -20.27
C THR A 19 2.52 -4.67 -19.64
N LEU A 20 2.02 -5.92 -19.55
CA LEU A 20 2.78 -7.07 -19.04
C LEU A 20 3.46 -7.81 -20.18
N ASP A 21 4.72 -8.22 -19.97
CA ASP A 21 5.45 -9.08 -20.92
C ASP A 21 4.78 -10.45 -21.06
N GLN A 22 4.31 -11.00 -19.93
CA GLN A 22 3.62 -12.28 -19.87
C GLN A 22 2.42 -12.21 -18.93
N PRO A 23 1.25 -12.75 -19.32
CA PRO A 23 0.06 -12.73 -18.45
C PRO A 23 0.21 -13.62 -17.22
N SER A 24 1.09 -14.65 -17.26
CA SER A 24 1.40 -15.55 -16.15
C SER A 24 2.14 -14.87 -14.99
N LEU A 25 2.72 -13.67 -15.21
CA LEU A 25 3.44 -12.90 -14.18
C LEU A 25 2.63 -12.69 -12.91
N ILE A 26 1.32 -12.45 -13.07
CA ILE A 26 0.44 -12.22 -11.93
C ILE A 26 0.28 -13.51 -11.13
N ASP A 27 0.06 -14.64 -11.80
CA ASP A 27 -0.16 -15.93 -11.15
C ASP A 27 1.12 -16.39 -10.41
N ASP A 28 2.30 -16.07 -10.93
CA ASP A 28 3.60 -16.32 -10.28
C ASP A 28 3.87 -15.37 -9.09
N LEU A 29 3.28 -14.17 -9.10
CA LEU A 29 3.44 -13.17 -8.05
C LEU A 29 2.63 -13.52 -6.80
N ILE A 30 1.40 -14.04 -6.94
CA ILE A 30 0.47 -14.26 -5.83
C ILE A 30 1.06 -15.12 -4.69
N PRO A 31 1.72 -16.27 -4.97
CA PRO A 31 2.34 -17.07 -3.91
C PRO A 31 3.40 -16.30 -3.09
N ARG A 32 4.08 -15.33 -3.70
CA ARG A 32 5.17 -14.56 -3.08
C ARG A 32 4.68 -13.36 -2.27
N VAL A 33 3.52 -12.81 -2.60
CA VAL A 33 2.92 -11.68 -1.88
C VAL A 33 1.96 -12.11 -0.77
N ARG A 34 2.05 -13.36 -0.32
CA ARG A 34 1.28 -13.82 0.84
C ARG A 34 1.70 -13.03 2.09
N GLY A 35 0.73 -12.42 2.77
CA GLY A 35 0.99 -11.60 3.96
C GLY A 35 1.30 -10.12 3.66
N TYR A 36 1.32 -9.72 2.40
CA TYR A 36 1.36 -8.31 2.02
C TYR A 36 0.01 -7.65 2.30
N SER A 37 0.04 -6.44 2.86
CA SER A 37 -1.14 -5.59 2.97
C SER A 37 -1.55 -5.04 1.60
N GLY A 38 -2.77 -4.52 1.49
CA GLY A 38 -3.20 -3.84 0.27
C GLY A 38 -2.35 -2.61 -0.09
N SER A 39 -1.67 -1.99 0.89
CA SER A 39 -0.71 -0.90 0.65
C SER A 39 0.62 -1.45 0.15
N ASP A 40 1.10 -2.57 0.71
CA ASP A 40 2.34 -3.20 0.27
C ASP A 40 2.20 -3.66 -1.19
N LEU A 41 1.05 -4.22 -1.57
CA LEU A 41 0.77 -4.61 -2.97
C LEU A 41 0.84 -3.40 -3.93
N LYS A 42 0.32 -2.24 -3.51
CA LYS A 42 0.44 -0.99 -4.29
C LYS A 42 1.91 -0.61 -4.45
N ASN A 43 2.66 -0.63 -3.36
CA ASN A 43 4.07 -0.25 -3.38
C ASN A 43 4.91 -1.23 -4.23
N VAL A 44 4.61 -2.53 -4.22
CA VAL A 44 5.23 -3.51 -5.12
C VAL A 44 4.95 -3.15 -6.59
N CYS A 45 3.70 -2.83 -6.94
CA CYS A 45 3.36 -2.45 -8.32
C CYS A 45 4.06 -1.16 -8.74
N VAL A 46 4.11 -0.14 -7.86
CA VAL A 46 4.79 1.12 -8.12
C VAL A 46 6.30 0.91 -8.27
N ALA A 47 6.93 0.15 -7.38
CA ALA A 47 8.36 -0.16 -7.45
C ALA A 47 8.71 -0.94 -8.72
N ALA A 48 7.86 -1.87 -9.15
CA ALA A 48 8.04 -2.60 -10.41
C ALA A 48 7.95 -1.65 -11.63
N ALA A 49 6.96 -0.75 -11.66
CA ALA A 49 6.84 0.25 -12.72
C ALA A 49 8.05 1.20 -12.77
N LEU A 50 8.57 1.61 -11.61
CA LEU A 50 9.78 2.43 -11.54
C LEU A 50 11.03 1.66 -11.99
N ALA A 51 11.14 0.37 -11.67
CA ALA A 51 12.23 -0.48 -12.17
C ALA A 51 12.23 -0.57 -13.70
N ALA A 52 11.06 -0.70 -14.32
CA ALA A 52 10.92 -0.68 -15.78
C ALA A 52 11.36 0.66 -16.40
N VAL A 53 11.01 1.79 -15.76
CA VAL A 53 11.46 3.12 -16.20
C VAL A 53 12.98 3.27 -16.10
N ARG A 54 13.58 2.79 -15.01
CA ARG A 54 15.04 2.81 -14.82
C ARG A 54 15.75 1.97 -15.89
N GLU A 55 15.21 0.82 -16.27
CA GLU A 55 15.73 -0.01 -17.36
C GLU A 55 15.70 0.72 -18.71
N LEU A 56 14.55 1.29 -19.09
CA LEU A 56 14.42 2.06 -20.33
C LEU A 56 15.34 3.30 -20.38
N ALA A 57 15.50 3.99 -19.26
CA ALA A 57 16.42 5.12 -19.15
C ALA A 57 17.90 4.70 -19.27
N ALA A 58 18.25 3.50 -18.79
CA ALA A 58 19.59 2.95 -18.95
C ALA A 58 19.86 2.52 -20.40
N GLU A 59 18.90 1.83 -21.04
CA GLU A 59 19.00 1.36 -22.43
C GLU A 59 19.19 2.53 -23.42
N SER A 60 18.39 3.58 -23.28
CA SER A 60 18.50 4.80 -24.10
C SER A 60 19.84 5.53 -23.93
N LYS A 61 20.44 5.48 -22.72
CA LYS A 61 21.77 6.04 -22.48
C LYS A 61 22.88 5.21 -23.13
N THR A 62 22.75 3.87 -23.13
CA THR A 62 23.73 2.98 -23.78
C THR A 62 23.67 3.02 -25.29
N THR A 63 22.50 3.19 -25.90
CA THR A 63 22.38 3.32 -27.36
C THR A 63 22.92 4.66 -27.86
N ALA A 64 22.76 5.75 -27.10
CA ALA A 64 23.39 7.04 -27.39
C ALA A 64 24.94 7.01 -27.25
N ALA A 65 25.47 6.13 -26.39
CA ALA A 65 26.92 5.99 -26.18
C ALA A 65 27.63 5.18 -27.28
N ALA A 66 26.90 4.39 -28.08
CA ALA A 66 27.47 3.66 -29.21
C ALA A 66 27.69 4.55 -30.46
N GLU A 67 27.11 5.75 -30.49
CA GLU A 67 27.17 6.69 -31.63
C GLU A 67 27.86 8.02 -31.28
N SER A 68 28.67 8.06 -30.22
CA SER A 68 29.42 9.27 -29.85
C SER A 68 30.84 8.95 -29.40
N THR A 69 31.67 8.57 -30.37
CA THR A 69 33.10 8.88 -30.29
C THR A 69 33.26 10.38 -30.58
N THR A 70 33.29 11.22 -29.54
CA THR A 70 34.21 12.37 -29.37
C THR A 70 33.91 13.13 -28.06
N THR A 71 34.84 12.98 -27.11
CA THR A 71 35.31 13.96 -26.08
C THR A 71 34.42 14.40 -24.90
N PRO A 72 35.01 14.56 -23.68
CA PRO A 72 34.29 14.73 -22.41
C PRO A 72 34.28 16.17 -21.89
N ALA A 73 33.21 16.59 -21.19
CA ALA A 73 33.24 17.75 -20.30
C ALA A 73 32.10 17.74 -19.24
N SER A 74 32.53 17.60 -17.98
CA SER A 74 32.14 18.37 -16.80
C SER A 74 30.69 18.40 -16.22
N ALA A 75 30.67 18.11 -14.91
CA ALA A 75 29.98 18.80 -13.81
C ALA A 75 28.47 18.60 -13.52
N THR A 76 28.24 17.96 -12.37
CA THR A 76 27.32 18.29 -11.27
C THR A 76 26.25 19.34 -11.54
N SER A 77 24.97 18.95 -11.50
CA SER A 77 23.84 19.79 -11.07
C SER A 77 22.59 18.93 -10.79
N ASP A 78 22.21 18.88 -9.52
CA ASP A 78 20.84 18.98 -9.00
C ASP A 78 19.70 18.38 -9.86
N ALA A 79 19.28 17.15 -9.51
CA ALA A 79 18.20 16.43 -10.19
C ALA A 79 16.83 16.98 -9.79
N THR A 80 16.49 18.12 -10.40
CA THR A 80 15.14 18.67 -10.47
C THR A 80 14.24 17.73 -11.27
N VAL A 81 13.11 17.38 -10.66
CA VAL A 81 11.99 16.64 -11.26
C VAL A 81 11.51 17.38 -12.50
N THR A 82 11.95 16.94 -13.68
CA THR A 82 11.41 17.39 -14.97
C THR A 82 10.74 16.20 -15.65
N ALA A 83 9.42 16.31 -15.72
CA ALA A 83 8.53 15.36 -16.35
C ALA A 83 8.79 15.26 -17.86
N SER A 84 9.44 14.16 -18.24
CA SER A 84 9.05 13.23 -19.30
C SER A 84 8.72 13.80 -20.69
N THR A 85 9.73 13.84 -21.55
CA THR A 85 9.60 13.43 -22.96
C THR A 85 8.89 12.08 -22.99
N THR A 86 7.77 11.95 -23.72
CA THR A 86 6.97 10.73 -23.83
C THR A 86 7.85 9.54 -24.22
N PRO A 87 8.22 8.65 -23.26
CA PRO A 87 8.99 7.48 -23.58
C PRO A 87 8.06 6.42 -24.16
N ALA A 88 8.61 5.52 -24.97
CA ALA A 88 7.91 4.34 -25.46
C ALA A 88 7.17 3.60 -24.33
N PRO A 89 6.02 2.94 -24.61
CA PRO A 89 5.27 2.23 -23.59
C PRO A 89 6.17 1.21 -22.89
N ARG A 90 6.29 1.34 -21.57
CA ARG A 90 7.09 0.42 -20.76
C ARG A 90 6.37 -0.92 -20.63
N VAL A 91 7.15 -2.00 -20.71
CA VAL A 91 6.67 -3.37 -20.53
C VAL A 91 7.21 -3.91 -19.22
N LEU A 92 6.32 -4.34 -18.33
CA LEU A 92 6.66 -4.94 -17.05
C LEU A 92 7.08 -6.40 -17.25
N LYS A 93 8.30 -6.71 -16.84
CA LYS A 93 8.89 -8.06 -16.87
C LYS A 93 8.96 -8.64 -15.46
N TRP A 94 9.18 -9.95 -15.35
CA TRP A 94 9.36 -10.63 -14.06
C TRP A 94 10.51 -10.04 -13.23
N SER A 95 11.60 -9.60 -13.87
CA SER A 95 12.76 -8.98 -13.23
C SER A 95 12.38 -7.72 -12.44
N HIS A 96 11.42 -6.94 -12.92
CA HIS A 96 10.94 -5.73 -12.25
C HIS A 96 10.19 -6.08 -10.97
N PHE A 97 9.36 -7.11 -11.00
CA PHE A 97 8.67 -7.61 -9.81
C PHE A 97 9.64 -8.20 -8.78
N LEU A 98 10.70 -8.90 -9.22
CA LEU A 98 11.73 -9.41 -8.31
C LEU A 98 12.45 -8.27 -7.58
N THR A 99 12.80 -7.20 -8.31
CA THR A 99 13.39 -6.00 -7.72
C THR A 99 12.45 -5.37 -6.70
N ALA A 100 11.18 -5.21 -7.07
CA ALA A 100 10.15 -4.63 -6.22
C ALA A 100 9.90 -5.44 -4.94
N LEU A 101 9.86 -6.77 -5.02
CA LEU A 101 9.70 -7.64 -3.85
C LEU A 101 10.87 -7.54 -2.87
N ASN A 102 12.07 -7.25 -3.37
CA ASN A 102 13.25 -7.07 -2.52
C ASN A 102 13.24 -5.70 -1.81
N GLU A 103 12.69 -4.68 -2.47
CA GLU A 103 12.54 -3.33 -1.90
C GLU A 103 11.37 -3.24 -0.91
N VAL A 104 10.25 -3.91 -1.20
CA VAL A 104 9.01 -3.84 -0.41
C VAL A 104 8.82 -5.10 0.42
N ARG A 105 9.01 -4.98 1.74
CA ARG A 105 8.77 -6.06 2.70
C ARG A 105 7.30 -6.10 3.18
N PRO A 106 6.76 -7.28 3.53
CA PRO A 106 5.40 -7.38 4.05
C PRO A 106 5.26 -6.67 5.40
N SER A 107 4.30 -5.74 5.50
CA SER A 107 4.03 -4.98 6.72
C SER A 107 3.28 -5.79 7.79
N VAL A 108 2.58 -6.86 7.41
CA VAL A 108 1.67 -7.64 8.27
C VAL A 108 2.24 -9.01 8.65
N SER A 109 3.55 -9.09 8.84
CA SER A 109 4.21 -10.32 9.30
C SER A 109 3.84 -10.60 10.77
N ASP A 110 3.46 -11.84 11.07
CA ASP A 110 3.04 -12.32 12.41
C ASP A 110 4.16 -12.18 13.48
N ASP A 111 5.39 -11.86 13.05
CA ASP A 111 6.57 -11.59 13.88
C ASP A 111 6.65 -10.13 14.40
N MET A 112 5.71 -9.28 14.00
CA MET A 112 5.58 -7.94 14.60
C MET A 112 4.95 -8.09 15.98
N GLY A 113 5.75 -8.00 17.04
CA GLY A 113 5.30 -8.05 18.45
C GLY A 113 4.20 -7.04 18.85
N SER A 114 3.78 -6.14 17.94
CA SER A 114 2.58 -5.31 18.07
C SER A 114 1.28 -6.10 17.86
N LEU A 115 1.23 -7.07 16.93
CA LEU A 115 0.05 -7.90 16.69
C LEU A 115 -0.22 -8.88 17.84
N ILE A 116 0.84 -9.38 18.47
CA ILE A 116 0.75 -10.21 19.68
C ILE A 116 0.10 -9.42 20.81
N ARG A 117 0.58 -8.19 21.08
CA ARG A 117 -0.01 -7.31 22.11
C ARG A 117 -1.45 -6.91 21.81
N LEU A 118 -1.79 -6.68 20.53
CA LEU A 118 -3.17 -6.39 20.15
C LEU A 118 -4.09 -7.61 20.37
N ARG A 119 -3.61 -8.82 20.09
CA ARG A 119 -4.33 -10.07 20.36
C ARG A 119 -4.52 -10.29 21.86
N GLU A 120 -3.49 -10.05 22.67
CA GLU A 120 -3.56 -10.11 24.13
C GLU A 120 -4.56 -9.09 24.67
N PHE A 121 -4.51 -7.85 24.19
CA PHE A 121 -5.47 -6.81 24.56
C PHE A 121 -6.90 -7.19 24.20
N ALA A 122 -7.14 -7.67 22.97
CA ALA A 122 -8.46 -8.12 22.53
C ALA A 122 -8.98 -9.25 23.44
N ALA A 123 -8.13 -10.24 23.76
CA ALA A 123 -8.48 -11.34 24.65
C ALA A 123 -8.76 -10.88 26.09
N GLU A 124 -8.07 -9.83 26.58
CA GLU A 124 -8.34 -9.22 27.87
C GLU A 124 -9.69 -8.47 27.88
N THR A 125 -9.99 -7.73 26.81
CA THR A 125 -11.28 -7.05 26.68
C THR A 125 -12.46 -8.01 26.55
N GLU A 126 -12.30 -9.17 25.91
CA GLU A 126 -13.34 -10.20 25.86
C GLU A 126 -13.55 -10.89 27.21
N ARG A 127 -12.50 -11.12 28.01
CA ARG A 127 -12.64 -11.64 29.38
C ARG A 127 -13.36 -10.66 30.30
N GLY A 128 -13.20 -9.35 30.10
CA GLY A 128 -13.87 -8.29 30.88
C GLY A 128 -15.28 -7.92 30.40
N ALA A 129 -15.73 -8.37 29.22
CA ALA A 129 -16.95 -7.92 28.54
C ALA A 129 -18.27 -8.54 29.04
N LYS A 130 -18.38 -8.89 30.34
CA LYS A 130 -19.68 -9.19 30.97
C LYS A 130 -20.41 -7.97 31.54
N GLY A 131 -19.91 -6.76 31.30
CA GLY A 131 -20.58 -5.51 31.68
C GLY A 131 -20.53 -4.51 30.54
N GLN A 132 -21.69 -3.98 30.15
CA GLN A 132 -21.87 -3.02 29.06
C GLN A 132 -20.79 -1.92 29.09
N ARG A 133 -20.10 -1.72 27.97
CA ARG A 133 -19.28 -0.53 27.76
C ARG A 133 -19.77 0.16 26.50
N GLN A 134 -20.52 1.23 26.72
CA GLN A 134 -20.85 2.24 25.72
C GLN A 134 -19.54 2.79 25.12
N PHE A 135 -19.24 2.43 23.87
CA PHE A 135 -18.24 3.12 23.08
C PHE A 135 -18.97 4.04 22.09
N GLY A 136 -18.95 5.34 22.38
CA GLY A 136 -19.47 6.37 21.51
C GLY A 136 -19.06 7.75 22.00
N PHE A 137 -18.63 8.61 21.08
CA PHE A 137 -18.65 10.06 21.29
C PHE A 137 -20.11 10.51 21.31
N ALA A 138 -20.82 10.23 22.41
CA ALA A 138 -22.15 10.76 22.62
C ALA A 138 -22.01 12.23 23.05
N PRO A 139 -22.63 13.19 22.34
CA PRO A 139 -22.74 14.55 22.86
C PRO A 139 -23.63 14.50 24.10
N ILE A 140 -23.19 15.16 25.17
CA ILE A 140 -23.94 15.32 26.41
C ILE A 140 -25.19 16.14 26.09
N LEU A 141 -26.34 15.49 25.98
CA LEU A 141 -27.64 16.15 26.02
C LEU A 141 -28.49 15.49 27.10
N SER A 142 -28.41 16.02 28.32
CA SER A 142 -29.50 15.85 29.29
C SER A 142 -29.42 16.89 30.42
N GLU A 143 -30.00 18.07 30.20
CA GLU A 143 -30.46 18.88 31.35
C GLU A 143 -31.65 19.77 31.00
N VAL A 144 -32.73 19.19 30.47
CA VAL A 144 -34.06 19.83 30.46
C VAL A 144 -35.13 18.76 30.75
N ALA A 145 -35.22 18.29 32.00
CA ALA A 145 -36.38 17.50 32.46
C ALA A 145 -36.44 17.34 34.00
N ARG A 146 -36.17 18.39 34.79
CA ARG A 146 -36.30 18.30 36.27
C ARG A 146 -37.06 19.45 36.94
N ASN A 147 -37.94 20.17 36.24
CA ASN A 147 -38.79 21.14 36.94
C ASN A 147 -40.20 21.31 36.35
N ALA A 148 -40.89 20.18 36.13
CA ALA A 148 -42.30 20.17 35.80
C ALA A 148 -43.04 19.01 36.49
N ALA A 149 -42.91 18.89 37.82
CA ALA A 149 -43.79 18.05 38.63
C ALA A 149 -43.73 18.44 40.12
N ALA A 150 -44.29 19.59 40.47
CA ALA A 150 -44.68 19.88 41.85
C ALA A 150 -46.10 20.44 41.84
N LYS A 151 -47.07 19.52 41.97
CA LYS A 151 -48.45 19.84 42.33
C LYS A 151 -48.62 19.38 43.78
N PRO A 152 -48.98 20.24 44.74
CA PRO A 152 -49.59 19.78 45.98
C PRO A 152 -51.12 19.91 45.90
N VAL A 153 -51.77 18.91 46.47
CA VAL A 153 -53.23 18.74 46.58
C VAL A 153 -53.71 19.32 47.92
N ALA A 154 -54.91 19.91 47.89
CA ALA A 154 -55.93 20.12 48.93
C ALA A 154 -55.57 20.27 50.43
N GLU A 155 -56.08 21.35 51.04
CA GLU A 155 -57.08 21.30 52.13
C GLU A 155 -58.11 22.41 51.92
#